data_AF-A0A351MSH3-F1
#
_entry.id   AF-A0A351MSH3-F1
#
_cell.length_a   1.000
_cell.length_b   1.000
_cell.length_c   1.000
_cell.angle_alpha   90.00
_cell.angle_beta   90.00
_cell.angle_gamma   90.00
#
_symmetry.space_group_name_H-M   'P 1'
#
loop_
_entity.id
_entity.type
_entity.pdbx_description
1 polymer ?
#
loop_
_entity_poly.entity_id
_entity_poly.type
_entity_poly.pdbx_seq_one_letter_code
_entity_poly.pdbx_strand_id
1 'polypeptide(L)'
;MFRKVFKTCFIACLLVLTAGVLVLAVYALSGKSQRAGIENVVLDGVDLVRESPTTPASVVRTLDKVADTFPVIADDAIAAPSPDPADASPYGDPVGPWLHLVNPGYEVGYDEVEHVPRWAAYKVMPHKGVHAARPSGFRSDARTYSKVRSEVYTHSGYDRGHMAPNYAMGVCHGVAAQHASFLMTNVVPQLHGLNAGLWKDIELRIAQRYTERYGEVWVVNGPVFSRTEAARYIGPADTRVRVPDAFWMVLMTRTPEGRIRSVAFLIPHREIWRDLDLSRYLVSIDEVERLSGLDLFPLLSKEVQGALEVSPALRAW
;
A
#
# COMPACT_ATOMS: atom_id res chain seq x y z
N MET A 1 -37.15 -5.44 36.77
CA MET A 1 -36.10 -5.67 35.76
C MET A 1 -36.00 -4.50 34.77
N PHE A 2 -37.09 -4.11 34.10
CA PHE A 2 -37.13 -2.99 33.13
C PHE A 2 -36.62 -1.63 33.63
N ARG A 3 -36.96 -1.22 34.86
CA ARG A 3 -36.51 0.07 35.44
C ARG A 3 -35.00 0.20 35.64
N LYS A 4 -34.31 -0.92 35.91
CA LYS A 4 -32.84 -0.96 36.06
C LYS A 4 -32.18 -0.87 34.69
N VAL A 5 -32.66 -1.64 33.70
CA VAL A 5 -32.16 -1.59 32.32
C VAL A 5 -32.33 -0.19 31.72
N PHE A 6 -33.50 0.43 31.89
CA PHE A 6 -33.76 1.79 31.39
C PHE A 6 -32.84 2.84 32.03
N LYS A 7 -32.60 2.75 33.35
CA LYS A 7 -31.69 3.66 34.06
C LYS A 7 -30.24 3.48 33.59
N THR A 8 -29.79 2.26 33.35
CA THR A 8 -28.45 1.98 32.83
C THR A 8 -28.28 2.48 31.39
N CYS A 9 -29.26 2.25 30.51
CA CYS A 9 -29.24 2.80 29.15
C CYS A 9 -29.26 4.33 29.13
N PHE A 10 -30.07 4.96 29.99
CA PHE A 10 -30.12 6.41 30.11
C PHE A 10 -28.78 7.00 30.57
N ILE A 11 -28.14 6.41 31.59
CA ILE A 11 -26.83 6.84 32.08
C ILE A 11 -25.77 6.65 30.98
N ALA A 12 -25.78 5.53 30.25
CA ALA A 12 -24.87 5.30 29.14
C ALA A 12 -25.04 6.35 28.02
N CYS A 13 -26.28 6.65 27.61
CA CYS A 13 -26.54 7.69 26.62
C CYS A 13 -26.07 9.07 27.10
N LEU A 14 -26.30 9.41 28.37
CA LEU A 14 -25.85 10.68 28.94
C LEU A 14 -24.31 10.78 28.99
N LEU A 15 -23.62 9.69 29.31
CA LEU A 15 -22.16 9.62 29.28
C LEU A 15 -21.59 9.79 27.87
N VAL A 16 -22.22 9.16 26.87
CA VAL A 16 -21.82 9.31 25.46
C VAL A 16 -22.04 10.75 24.97
N LEU A 17 -23.18 11.36 25.31
CA LEU A 17 -23.49 12.75 24.97
C LEU A 17 -22.52 13.73 25.63
N THR A 18 -22.26 13.56 26.93
CA THR A 18 -21.33 14.44 27.67
C THR A 18 -19.89 14.27 27.18
N ALA A 19 -19.44 13.05 26.90
CA ALA A 19 -18.15 12.81 26.25
C ALA A 19 -18.07 13.47 24.87
N GLY A 20 -19.12 13.37 24.05
CA GLY A 20 -19.19 14.01 22.74
C GLY A 20 -19.08 15.54 22.81
N VAL A 21 -19.81 16.17 23.75
CA VAL A 21 -19.74 17.62 23.97
C VAL A 21 -18.33 18.04 24.42
N LEU A 22 -17.70 17.27 25.31
CA LEU A 22 -16.33 17.55 25.76
C LEU A 22 -15.33 17.45 24.60
N VAL A 23 -15.41 16.41 23.77
CA VAL A 23 -14.56 16.24 22.58
C VAL A 23 -14.73 17.40 21.62
N LEU A 24 -15.97 17.83 21.35
CA LEU A 24 -16.24 18.99 20.49
C LEU A 24 -15.66 20.29 21.05
N ALA A 25 -15.77 20.51 22.37
CA ALA A 25 -15.19 21.69 23.02
C ALA A 25 -13.65 21.68 22.92
N VAL A 26 -13.00 20.54 23.21
CA VAL A 26 -11.55 20.37 23.06
C VAL A 26 -11.12 20.58 21.61
N TYR A 27 -11.86 20.01 20.65
CA TYR A 27 -11.59 20.17 19.22
C TYR A 27 -11.67 21.64 18.78
N ALA A 28 -12.71 22.36 19.18
CA ALA A 28 -12.89 23.77 18.85
C ALA A 28 -11.73 24.65 19.37
N LEU A 29 -11.20 24.33 20.57
CA LEU A 29 -10.10 25.05 21.21
C LEU A 29 -8.70 24.58 20.77
N SER A 30 -8.61 23.49 19.99
CA SER A 30 -7.34 22.89 19.56
C SER A 30 -6.76 23.57 18.31
N GLY A 31 -5.44 23.58 18.20
CA GLY A 31 -4.72 23.96 16.97
C GLY A 31 -4.76 22.84 15.91
N LYS A 32 -4.26 23.14 14.70
CA LYS A 32 -4.39 22.25 13.53
C LYS A 32 -3.86 20.83 13.77
N SER A 33 -2.67 20.69 14.34
CA SER A 33 -2.06 19.37 14.63
C SER A 33 -2.83 18.58 15.70
N GLN A 34 -3.32 19.27 16.73
CA GLN A 34 -4.12 18.65 17.79
C GLN A 34 -5.49 18.21 17.27
N ARG A 35 -6.12 19.00 16.40
CA ARG A 35 -7.36 18.63 15.72
C ARG A 35 -7.18 17.36 14.88
N ALA A 36 -6.12 17.28 14.07
CA ALA A 36 -5.82 16.08 13.31
C ALA A 36 -5.64 14.85 14.21
N GLY A 37 -4.98 15.00 15.37
CA GLY A 37 -4.86 13.93 16.36
C GLY A 37 -6.22 13.47 16.92
N ILE A 38 -7.10 14.42 17.26
CA ILE A 38 -8.46 14.10 17.73
C ILE A 38 -9.27 13.41 16.64
N GLU A 39 -9.20 13.90 15.41
CA GLU A 39 -9.87 13.31 14.24
C GLU A 39 -9.42 11.86 14.02
N ASN A 40 -8.11 11.60 14.09
CA ASN A 40 -7.56 10.26 13.97
C ASN A 40 -8.07 9.31 15.07
N VAL A 41 -8.16 9.76 16.33
CA VAL A 41 -8.72 8.94 17.41
C VAL A 41 -10.19 8.58 17.15
N VAL A 42 -10.99 9.53 16.65
CA VAL A 42 -12.39 9.26 16.29
C VAL A 42 -12.47 8.27 15.13
N LEU A 43 -11.65 8.47 14.09
CA LEU A 43 -11.59 7.61 12.92
C LEU A 43 -11.09 6.20 13.25
N ASP A 44 -10.17 6.02 14.19
CA ASP A 44 -9.76 4.70 14.70
C ASP A 44 -10.97 3.94 15.28
N GLY A 45 -11.82 4.66 16.03
CA GLY A 45 -13.07 4.10 16.54
C GLY A 45 -14.06 3.72 15.44
N VAL A 46 -14.15 4.53 14.38
CA VAL A 46 -14.95 4.22 13.20
C VAL A 46 -14.41 2.97 12.49
N ASP A 47 -13.09 2.87 12.36
CA ASP A 47 -12.41 1.77 11.68
C ASP A 47 -12.60 0.44 12.39
N LEU A 48 -12.62 0.41 13.73
CA LEU A 48 -12.95 -0.81 14.47
C LEU A 48 -14.29 -1.43 14.06
N VAL A 49 -15.28 -0.58 13.74
CA VAL A 49 -16.59 -1.04 13.28
C VAL A 49 -16.55 -1.32 11.78
N ARG A 50 -16.01 -0.38 11.00
CA ARG A 50 -15.97 -0.44 9.53
C ARG A 50 -15.18 -1.64 9.01
N GLU A 51 -14.06 -1.95 9.64
CA GLU A 51 -13.14 -3.01 9.26
C GLU A 51 -13.53 -4.40 9.77
N SER A 52 -14.59 -4.50 10.57
CA SER A 52 -15.07 -5.79 11.07
C SER A 52 -15.65 -6.63 9.93
N PRO A 53 -15.26 -7.92 9.80
CA PRO A 53 -15.83 -8.83 8.79
C PRO A 53 -17.35 -9.04 8.91
N THR A 54 -17.94 -8.68 10.06
CA THR A 54 -19.37 -8.86 10.34
C THR A 54 -20.19 -7.61 10.05
N THR A 55 -19.56 -6.48 9.71
CA THR A 55 -20.28 -5.22 9.48
C THR A 55 -20.97 -5.23 8.12
N PRO A 56 -22.29 -4.96 8.05
CA PRO A 56 -23.00 -4.94 6.78
C PRO A 56 -22.46 -3.86 5.83
N ALA A 57 -22.39 -4.16 4.54
CA ALA A 57 -21.86 -3.23 3.52
C ALA A 57 -22.60 -1.87 3.48
N SER A 58 -23.89 -1.83 3.83
CA SER A 58 -24.64 -0.56 3.95
C SER A 58 -24.17 0.31 5.12
N VAL A 59 -23.77 -0.32 6.22
CA VAL A 59 -23.20 0.37 7.39
C VAL A 59 -21.81 0.87 7.05
N VAL A 60 -20.96 0.03 6.43
CA VAL A 60 -19.62 0.42 5.93
C VAL A 60 -19.71 1.68 5.07
N ARG A 61 -20.56 1.68 4.02
CA ARG A 61 -20.77 2.85 3.15
C ARG A 61 -21.26 4.10 3.89
N THR A 62 -21.99 3.94 4.99
CA THR A 62 -22.46 5.07 5.79
C THR A 62 -21.31 5.63 6.64
N LEU A 63 -20.52 4.75 7.24
CA LEU A 63 -19.33 5.13 8.00
C LEU A 63 -18.27 5.79 7.12
N ASP A 64 -18.08 5.31 5.88
CA ASP A 64 -17.18 5.95 4.91
C ASP A 64 -17.60 7.40 4.62
N LYS A 65 -18.89 7.63 4.34
CA LYS A 65 -19.42 8.99 4.12
C LYS A 65 -19.21 9.90 5.33
N VAL A 66 -19.31 9.35 6.54
CA VAL A 66 -19.02 10.11 7.77
C VAL A 66 -17.53 10.42 7.86
N ALA A 67 -16.66 9.43 7.63
CA ALA A 67 -15.22 9.59 7.65
C ALA A 67 -14.74 10.65 6.62
N ASP A 68 -15.34 10.68 5.43
CA ASP A 68 -15.01 11.64 4.37
C ASP A 68 -15.31 13.11 4.75
N THR A 69 -16.08 13.35 5.82
CA THR A 69 -16.31 14.71 6.33
C THR A 69 -15.20 15.24 7.24
N PHE A 70 -14.29 14.37 7.69
CA PHE A 70 -13.21 14.78 8.59
C PHE A 70 -12.11 15.50 7.79
N PRO A 71 -11.65 16.67 8.23
CA PRO A 71 -10.59 17.43 7.54
C PRO A 71 -9.35 16.61 7.21
N VAL A 72 -8.92 15.71 8.11
CA VAL A 72 -7.78 14.81 7.89
C VAL A 72 -7.92 13.89 6.66
N ILE A 73 -9.15 13.63 6.20
CA ILE A 73 -9.46 12.85 4.98
C ILE A 73 -9.92 13.76 3.83
N ALA A 74 -10.64 14.84 4.12
CA ALA A 74 -11.19 15.73 3.08
C ALA A 74 -10.11 16.60 2.42
N ASP A 75 -9.10 17.02 3.20
CA ASP A 75 -8.05 17.93 2.76
C ASP A 75 -6.78 17.19 2.28
N ASP A 76 -6.80 15.86 2.21
CA ASP A 76 -5.64 15.01 1.86
C ASP A 76 -5.35 14.95 0.35
N ALA A 77 -6.24 15.52 -0.48
CA ALA A 77 -6.15 15.46 -1.92
C ALA A 77 -5.63 16.78 -2.51
N ILE A 78 -4.89 16.73 -3.61
CA ILE A 78 -4.35 17.90 -4.32
C ILE A 78 -4.77 17.91 -5.79
N ALA A 79 -4.74 19.08 -6.42
CA ALA A 79 -4.96 19.17 -7.85
C ALA A 79 -3.75 18.62 -8.62
N ALA A 80 -4.00 17.82 -9.65
CA ALA A 80 -2.99 17.26 -10.54
C ALA A 80 -3.59 17.05 -11.94
N PRO A 81 -2.77 16.97 -13.00
CA PRO A 81 -3.26 16.55 -14.31
C PRO A 81 -3.91 15.16 -14.24
N SER A 82 -4.76 14.80 -15.19
CA SER A 82 -5.24 13.41 -15.28
C SER A 82 -4.07 12.50 -15.71
N PRO A 83 -3.81 11.38 -15.01
CA PRO A 83 -2.82 10.41 -15.46
C PRO A 83 -3.32 9.71 -16.72
N ASP A 84 -2.42 9.18 -17.53
CA ASP A 84 -2.82 8.29 -18.62
C ASP A 84 -3.46 7.03 -18.02
N PRO A 85 -4.72 6.71 -18.36
CA PRO A 85 -5.37 5.53 -17.84
C PRO A 85 -4.74 4.22 -18.34
N ALA A 86 -3.88 4.22 -19.35
CA ALA A 86 -3.17 3.03 -19.80
C ALA A 86 -1.93 2.71 -18.94
N ASP A 87 -1.34 3.70 -18.28
CA ASP A 87 -0.07 3.55 -17.56
C ASP A 87 -0.22 2.72 -16.28
N ALA A 88 0.81 1.93 -15.99
CA ALA A 88 0.91 1.17 -14.75
C ALA A 88 1.28 2.08 -13.55
N SER A 89 2.15 3.07 -13.77
CA SER A 89 2.47 4.15 -12.82
C SER A 89 1.73 5.44 -13.20
N PRO A 90 0.97 6.07 -12.30
CA PRO A 90 0.31 7.33 -12.60
C PRO A 90 1.39 8.42 -12.67
N TYR A 91 1.56 9.09 -13.81
CA TYR A 91 2.57 10.13 -14.02
C TYR A 91 4.01 9.64 -14.24
N GLY A 92 4.14 8.49 -14.90
CA GLY A 92 5.40 8.01 -15.45
C GLY A 92 6.18 7.12 -14.49
N ASP A 93 7.06 6.33 -15.10
CA ASP A 93 7.86 5.34 -14.40
C ASP A 93 9.19 5.93 -13.92
N PRO A 94 9.74 5.41 -12.81
CA PRO A 94 11.06 5.81 -12.36
C PRO A 94 12.14 5.44 -13.37
N VAL A 95 12.93 6.42 -13.79
CA VAL A 95 14.00 6.25 -14.79
C VAL A 95 15.31 5.86 -14.10
N GLY A 96 16.02 4.87 -14.65
CA GLY A 96 17.30 4.42 -14.13
C GLY A 96 18.04 3.49 -15.09
N PRO A 97 19.24 2.99 -14.72
CA PRO A 97 20.05 2.10 -15.56
C PRO A 97 19.52 0.65 -15.62
N TRP A 98 18.28 0.43 -15.20
CA TRP A 98 17.65 -0.89 -15.04
C TRP A 98 16.87 -1.29 -16.29
N LEU A 99 16.60 -2.58 -16.43
CA LEU A 99 15.74 -3.07 -17.50
C LEU A 99 14.29 -2.73 -17.17
N HIS A 100 13.66 -1.90 -18.00
CA HIS A 100 12.22 -1.67 -17.93
C HIS A 100 11.49 -2.82 -18.62
N LEU A 101 10.82 -3.66 -17.83
CA LEU A 101 10.10 -4.83 -18.32
C LEU A 101 8.60 -4.63 -18.18
N VAL A 102 7.93 -4.46 -19.31
CA VAL A 102 6.46 -4.39 -19.40
C VAL A 102 5.88 -5.81 -19.37
N ASN A 103 4.91 -6.04 -18.50
CA ASN A 103 4.19 -7.30 -18.38
C ASN A 103 2.68 -7.07 -18.49
N PRO A 104 1.88 -8.11 -18.79
CA PRO A 104 0.44 -7.99 -18.65
C PRO A 104 0.06 -7.59 -17.21
N GLY A 105 -0.55 -6.41 -17.06
CA GLY A 105 -1.08 -5.88 -15.79
C GLY A 105 -0.09 -5.13 -14.88
N TYR A 106 1.22 -5.23 -15.11
CA TYR A 106 2.22 -4.56 -14.28
C TYR A 106 3.54 -4.32 -15.04
N GLU A 107 4.35 -3.42 -14.50
CA GLU A 107 5.67 -3.09 -15.03
C GLU A 107 6.71 -3.15 -13.92
N VAL A 108 7.97 -3.45 -14.27
CA VAL A 108 9.09 -3.48 -13.31
C VAL A 108 10.34 -2.85 -13.88
N GLY A 109 11.08 -2.13 -13.05
CA GLY A 109 12.47 -1.75 -13.29
C GLY A 109 13.40 -2.78 -12.67
N TYR A 110 13.94 -3.70 -13.47
CA TYR A 110 14.74 -4.83 -13.00
C TYR A 110 16.25 -4.54 -12.99
N ASP A 111 16.87 -4.73 -11.82
CA ASP A 111 18.31 -4.52 -11.62
C ASP A 111 19.09 -5.81 -11.88
N GLU A 112 19.83 -5.86 -12.98
CA GLU A 112 20.68 -7.00 -13.36
C GLU A 112 21.92 -7.15 -12.46
N VAL A 113 22.24 -6.16 -11.63
CA VAL A 113 23.37 -6.25 -10.69
C VAL A 113 22.91 -6.89 -9.38
N GLU A 114 21.76 -6.48 -8.88
CA GLU A 114 21.21 -6.97 -7.60
C GLU A 114 20.22 -8.13 -7.76
N HIS A 115 19.87 -8.45 -9.02
CA HIS A 115 19.02 -9.55 -9.43
C HIS A 115 17.59 -9.49 -8.87
N VAL A 116 17.07 -8.27 -8.69
CA VAL A 116 15.76 -7.95 -8.09
C VAL A 116 15.14 -6.72 -8.76
N PRO A 117 13.80 -6.58 -8.77
CA PRO A 117 13.17 -5.32 -9.17
C PRO A 117 13.50 -4.19 -8.18
N ARG A 118 13.73 -2.99 -8.71
CA ARG A 118 13.90 -1.74 -7.93
C ARG A 118 12.58 -1.07 -7.66
N TRP A 119 11.65 -1.26 -8.57
CA TRP A 119 10.27 -0.85 -8.44
C TRP A 119 9.39 -1.81 -9.25
N ALA A 120 8.13 -1.94 -8.84
CA ALA A 120 7.03 -2.47 -9.63
C ALA A 120 5.88 -1.48 -9.60
N ALA A 121 5.21 -1.30 -10.73
CA ALA A 121 4.04 -0.44 -10.85
C ALA A 121 2.86 -1.26 -11.40
N TYR A 122 1.67 -1.07 -10.83
CA TYR A 122 0.45 -1.71 -11.28
C TYR A 122 -0.80 -0.97 -10.78
N LYS A 123 -1.92 -1.25 -11.43
CA LYS A 123 -3.24 -0.77 -11.01
C LYS A 123 -4.05 -1.88 -10.39
N VAL A 124 -4.82 -1.54 -9.35
CA VAL A 124 -5.83 -2.39 -8.74
C VAL A 124 -7.17 -1.72 -8.92
N MET A 125 -8.15 -2.48 -9.40
CA MET A 125 -9.48 -1.97 -9.78
C MET A 125 -10.56 -2.80 -9.07
N PRO A 126 -11.77 -2.24 -8.87
CA PRO A 126 -12.88 -2.99 -8.32
C PRO A 126 -13.17 -4.24 -9.16
N HIS A 127 -13.32 -5.39 -8.50
CA HIS A 127 -13.44 -6.68 -9.18
C HIS A 127 -14.53 -7.56 -8.56
N LYS A 128 -15.07 -8.49 -9.35
CA LYS A 128 -16.10 -9.45 -8.89
C LYS A 128 -15.52 -10.70 -8.21
N GLY A 129 -14.19 -10.78 -8.04
CA GLY A 129 -13.53 -11.90 -7.36
C GLY A 129 -13.54 -13.21 -8.17
N VAL A 130 -13.54 -13.13 -9.51
CA VAL A 130 -13.38 -14.33 -10.34
C VAL A 130 -11.91 -14.74 -10.31
N HIS A 131 -11.65 -15.99 -9.91
CA HIS A 131 -10.29 -16.49 -9.70
C HIS A 131 -9.96 -17.60 -10.69
N ALA A 132 -8.80 -17.48 -11.33
CA ALA A 132 -8.17 -18.60 -12.02
C ALA A 132 -7.25 -19.38 -11.05
N ALA A 133 -6.94 -20.62 -11.43
CA ALA A 133 -6.03 -21.45 -10.66
C ALA A 133 -4.66 -20.77 -10.54
N ARG A 134 -4.14 -20.68 -9.32
CA ARG A 134 -2.82 -20.13 -9.07
C ARG A 134 -1.75 -20.97 -9.82
N PRO A 135 -0.81 -20.34 -10.54
CA PRO A 135 0.32 -21.04 -11.14
C PRO A 135 1.09 -21.90 -10.13
N SER A 136 1.58 -23.06 -10.58
CA SER A 136 2.23 -24.06 -9.72
C SER A 136 3.65 -23.70 -9.29
N GLY A 137 4.32 -22.78 -9.99
CA GLY A 137 5.71 -22.43 -9.71
C GLY A 137 6.16 -21.15 -10.39
N PHE A 138 7.28 -20.63 -9.88
CA PHE A 138 7.97 -19.46 -10.42
C PHE A 138 8.93 -19.86 -11.55
N ARG A 139 9.11 -18.97 -12.53
CA ARG A 139 9.98 -19.20 -13.68
C ARG A 139 10.94 -18.04 -13.92
N SER A 140 12.14 -18.36 -14.38
CA SER A 140 13.12 -17.36 -14.84
C SER A 140 12.55 -16.53 -16.00
N ASP A 141 12.97 -15.27 -16.10
CA ASP A 141 12.59 -14.39 -17.20
C ASP A 141 13.66 -14.41 -18.31
N ALA A 142 13.28 -14.88 -19.50
CA ALA A 142 14.21 -15.01 -20.63
C ALA A 142 14.71 -13.66 -21.18
N ARG A 143 14.06 -12.55 -20.82
CA ARG A 143 14.46 -11.19 -21.22
C ARG A 143 15.69 -10.69 -20.44
N THR A 144 16.03 -11.34 -19.33
CA THR A 144 17.17 -10.98 -18.49
C THR A 144 18.43 -11.76 -18.87
N TYR A 145 19.60 -11.18 -18.60
CA TYR A 145 20.88 -11.85 -18.69
C TYR A 145 21.06 -12.83 -17.53
N SER A 146 20.76 -12.40 -16.30
CA SER A 146 20.93 -13.19 -15.07
C SER A 146 20.05 -14.44 -15.01
N LYS A 147 18.85 -14.41 -15.61
CA LYS A 147 17.90 -15.54 -15.67
C LYS A 147 17.75 -16.25 -14.33
N VAL A 148 17.63 -15.46 -13.25
CA VAL A 148 17.50 -15.96 -11.88
C VAL A 148 16.46 -17.07 -11.84
N ARG A 149 16.86 -18.23 -11.31
CA ARG A 149 15.98 -19.37 -11.19
C ARG A 149 15.35 -19.42 -9.80
N SER A 150 14.17 -20.03 -9.70
CA SER A 150 13.43 -20.08 -8.44
C SER A 150 14.13 -20.92 -7.37
N GLU A 151 15.02 -21.84 -7.74
CA GLU A 151 15.77 -22.69 -6.81
C GLU A 151 16.79 -21.91 -5.97
N VAL A 152 17.20 -20.70 -6.39
CA VAL A 152 18.06 -19.80 -5.61
C VAL A 152 17.46 -19.50 -4.22
N TYR A 153 16.14 -19.51 -4.11
CA TYR A 153 15.41 -19.24 -2.87
C TYR A 153 15.21 -20.49 -2.01
N THR A 154 15.43 -21.70 -2.56
CA THR A 154 15.22 -22.94 -1.84
C THR A 154 16.22 -23.06 -0.68
N HIS A 155 15.73 -23.32 0.53
CA HIS A 155 16.53 -23.36 1.77
C HIS A 155 17.27 -22.05 2.12
N SER A 156 16.92 -20.92 1.49
CA SER A 156 17.55 -19.62 1.77
C SER A 156 17.09 -18.97 3.07
N GLY A 157 15.94 -19.41 3.61
CA GLY A 157 15.24 -18.73 4.72
C GLY A 157 14.29 -17.61 4.27
N TYR A 158 14.21 -17.33 2.96
CA TYR A 158 13.32 -16.31 2.38
C TYR A 158 12.29 -16.92 1.44
N ASP A 159 11.09 -16.34 1.48
CA ASP A 159 10.05 -16.56 0.49
C ASP A 159 10.37 -15.84 -0.82
N ARG A 160 9.70 -16.31 -1.88
CA ARG A 160 9.62 -15.63 -3.18
C ARG A 160 8.51 -14.58 -3.10
N GLY A 161 8.84 -13.43 -2.50
CA GLY A 161 7.91 -12.32 -2.30
C GLY A 161 7.61 -11.62 -3.62
N HIS A 162 6.33 -11.43 -3.94
CA HIS A 162 5.92 -10.72 -5.15
C HIS A 162 6.00 -9.19 -4.93
N MET A 163 6.39 -8.44 -5.95
CA MET A 163 6.18 -6.98 -5.96
C MET A 163 4.81 -6.63 -6.55
N ALA A 164 4.46 -7.15 -7.72
CA ALA A 164 3.10 -7.16 -8.25
C ALA A 164 2.37 -8.45 -7.81
N PRO A 165 1.34 -8.38 -6.95
CA PRO A 165 0.79 -9.55 -6.29
C PRO A 165 -0.07 -10.42 -7.20
N ASN A 166 0.12 -11.74 -7.13
CA ASN A 166 -0.66 -12.73 -7.88
C ASN A 166 -2.18 -12.53 -7.77
N TYR A 167 -2.69 -12.18 -6.58
CA TYR A 167 -4.13 -11.99 -6.38
C TYR A 167 -4.67 -10.84 -7.23
N ALA A 168 -4.12 -9.63 -7.06
CA ALA A 168 -4.54 -8.44 -7.82
C ALA A 168 -4.35 -8.63 -9.33
N MET A 169 -3.22 -9.22 -9.75
CA MET A 169 -2.96 -9.48 -11.16
C MET A 169 -4.01 -10.41 -11.78
N GLY A 170 -4.41 -11.48 -11.07
CA GLY A 170 -5.44 -12.38 -11.56
C GLY A 170 -6.84 -11.75 -11.63
N VAL A 171 -7.28 -11.07 -10.58
CA VAL A 171 -8.66 -10.54 -10.49
C VAL A 171 -8.88 -9.26 -11.29
N CYS A 172 -7.84 -8.44 -11.47
CA CYS A 172 -7.93 -7.17 -12.20
C CYS A 172 -7.51 -7.28 -13.67
N HIS A 173 -6.53 -8.15 -13.98
CA HIS A 173 -5.87 -8.16 -15.29
C HIS A 173 -5.91 -9.54 -15.98
N GLY A 174 -6.51 -10.55 -15.34
CA GLY A 174 -6.76 -11.86 -15.92
C GLY A 174 -5.60 -12.86 -15.85
N VAL A 175 -5.79 -14.02 -16.47
CA VAL A 175 -4.90 -15.19 -16.35
C VAL A 175 -3.49 -14.90 -16.86
N ALA A 176 -3.35 -14.14 -17.94
CA ALA A 176 -2.03 -13.80 -18.50
C ALA A 176 -1.20 -12.97 -17.52
N ALA A 177 -1.82 -11.97 -16.87
CA ALA A 177 -1.18 -11.16 -15.84
C ALA A 177 -0.85 -11.97 -14.59
N GLN A 178 -1.78 -12.83 -14.16
CA GLN A 178 -1.54 -13.77 -13.08
C GLN A 178 -0.31 -14.62 -13.35
N HIS A 179 -0.20 -15.23 -14.53
CA HIS A 179 0.95 -16.03 -14.92
C HIS A 179 2.23 -15.21 -15.04
N ALA A 180 2.14 -13.96 -15.49
CA ALA A 180 3.29 -13.05 -15.56
C ALA A 180 3.82 -12.67 -14.18
N SER A 181 2.97 -12.58 -13.14
CA SER A 181 3.40 -12.26 -11.77
C SER A 181 4.37 -13.29 -11.16
N PHE A 182 4.45 -14.50 -11.74
CA PHE A 182 5.37 -15.58 -11.32
C PHE A 182 6.74 -15.55 -12.03
N LEU A 183 7.02 -14.51 -12.81
CA LEU A 183 8.36 -14.27 -13.35
C LEU A 183 9.29 -13.85 -12.21
N MET A 184 10.51 -14.40 -12.16
CA MET A 184 11.50 -14.06 -11.12
C MET A 184 11.93 -12.58 -11.13
N THR A 185 11.69 -11.86 -12.23
CA THR A 185 11.87 -10.40 -12.33
C THR A 185 10.89 -9.59 -11.48
N ASN A 186 9.82 -10.21 -10.99
CA ASN A 186 8.83 -9.65 -10.07
C ASN A 186 9.05 -10.10 -8.61
N VAL A 187 10.16 -10.80 -8.33
CA VAL A 187 10.36 -11.50 -7.05
C VAL A 187 11.53 -10.93 -6.27
N VAL A 188 11.34 -10.77 -4.97
CA VAL A 188 12.34 -10.34 -3.98
C VAL A 188 12.43 -11.35 -2.83
N PRO A 189 13.60 -11.52 -2.18
CA PRO A 189 13.71 -12.25 -0.92
C PRO A 189 12.90 -11.55 0.16
N GLN A 190 11.87 -12.21 0.68
CA GLN A 190 11.06 -11.70 1.79
C GLN A 190 11.00 -12.71 2.94
N LEU A 191 11.13 -12.24 4.19
CA LEU A 191 10.92 -13.04 5.38
C LEU A 191 9.47 -13.53 5.43
N HIS A 192 9.28 -14.78 5.84
CA HIS A 192 7.99 -15.44 5.74
C HIS A 192 6.89 -14.71 6.52
N GLY A 193 7.18 -14.29 7.75
CA GLY A 193 6.23 -13.59 8.60
C GLY A 193 5.82 -12.23 8.03
N LEU A 194 6.69 -11.56 7.28
CA LEU A 194 6.31 -10.35 6.53
C LEU A 194 5.46 -10.69 5.31
N ASN A 195 5.96 -11.57 4.43
CA ASN A 195 5.33 -11.91 3.15
C ASN A 195 3.93 -12.53 3.34
N ALA A 196 3.79 -13.49 4.26
CA ALA A 196 2.51 -14.15 4.54
C ALA A 196 1.65 -13.41 5.58
N GLY A 197 2.22 -12.41 6.25
CA GLY A 197 1.59 -11.61 7.30
C GLY A 197 1.28 -10.19 6.84
N LEU A 198 1.98 -9.19 7.41
CA LEU A 198 1.66 -7.77 7.23
C LEU A 198 1.64 -7.33 5.77
N TRP A 199 2.60 -7.77 4.95
CA TRP A 199 2.67 -7.37 3.53
C TRP A 199 1.42 -7.83 2.77
N LYS A 200 1.06 -9.11 2.94
CA LYS A 200 -0.18 -9.67 2.39
C LYS A 200 -1.44 -8.98 2.91
N ASP A 201 -1.48 -8.59 4.18
CA ASP A 201 -2.63 -7.86 4.73
C ASP A 201 -2.82 -6.51 4.01
N ILE A 202 -1.74 -5.77 3.79
CA ILE A 202 -1.77 -4.50 3.02
C ILE A 202 -2.24 -4.76 1.58
N GLU A 203 -1.68 -5.76 0.89
CA GLU A 203 -2.09 -6.12 -0.48
C GLU A 203 -3.59 -6.47 -0.57
N LEU A 204 -4.11 -7.20 0.41
CA LEU A 204 -5.53 -7.55 0.46
C LEU A 204 -6.42 -6.35 0.79
N ARG A 205 -5.99 -5.45 1.68
CA ARG A 205 -6.71 -4.19 1.96
C ARG A 205 -6.83 -3.34 0.70
N ILE A 206 -5.75 -3.24 -0.09
CA ILE A 206 -5.78 -2.52 -1.36
C ILE A 206 -6.82 -3.15 -2.29
N ALA A 207 -6.75 -4.46 -2.51
CA ALA A 207 -7.59 -5.15 -3.46
C ALA A 207 -9.07 -5.23 -3.06
N GLN A 208 -9.38 -5.30 -1.77
CA GLN A 208 -10.73 -5.60 -1.28
C GLN A 208 -11.42 -4.44 -0.59
N ARG A 209 -10.69 -3.43 -0.10
CA ARG A 209 -11.27 -2.30 0.65
C ARG A 209 -11.00 -0.98 -0.03
N TYR A 210 -9.75 -0.70 -0.37
CA TYR A 210 -9.39 0.60 -0.95
C TYR A 210 -10.00 0.76 -2.33
N THR A 211 -10.06 -0.31 -3.12
CA THR A 211 -10.74 -0.28 -4.42
C THR A 211 -12.26 -0.12 -4.27
N GLU A 212 -12.88 -0.72 -3.25
CA GLU A 212 -14.31 -0.53 -3.00
C GLU A 212 -14.64 0.91 -2.59
N ARG A 213 -13.75 1.55 -1.82
CA ARG A 213 -13.93 2.92 -1.32
C ARG A 213 -13.56 3.98 -2.36
N TYR A 214 -12.41 3.84 -3.01
CA TYR A 214 -11.82 4.88 -3.86
C TYR A 214 -11.84 4.53 -5.37
N GLY A 215 -12.30 3.34 -5.73
CA GLY A 215 -12.30 2.88 -7.12
C GLY A 215 -10.93 2.36 -7.54
N GLU A 216 -10.27 3.07 -8.45
CA GLU A 216 -8.96 2.64 -8.96
C GLU A 216 -7.85 3.09 -8.00
N VAL A 217 -6.93 2.19 -7.70
CA VAL A 217 -5.74 2.45 -6.89
C VAL A 217 -4.51 2.07 -7.70
N TRP A 218 -3.67 3.05 -7.99
CA TRP A 218 -2.33 2.82 -8.48
C TRP A 218 -1.41 2.44 -7.33
N VAL A 219 -0.53 1.48 -7.58
CA VAL A 219 0.47 1.02 -6.61
C VAL A 219 1.82 1.04 -7.29
N VAL A 220 2.76 1.75 -6.67
CA VAL A 220 4.17 1.69 -7.02
C VAL A 220 4.92 1.24 -5.77
N ASN A 221 5.69 0.17 -5.85
CA ASN A 221 6.36 -0.41 -4.69
C ASN A 221 7.76 -0.91 -5.02
N GLY A 222 8.58 -1.17 -4.00
CA GLY A 222 9.95 -1.62 -4.23
C GLY A 222 10.70 -1.95 -2.94
N PRO A 223 11.89 -2.56 -3.07
CA PRO A 223 12.79 -2.75 -1.95
C PRO A 223 13.55 -1.46 -1.60
N VAL A 224 13.98 -1.37 -0.34
CA VAL A 224 15.05 -0.47 0.12
C VAL A 224 16.29 -1.29 0.39
N PHE A 225 17.43 -0.79 -0.08
CA PHE A 225 18.74 -1.34 0.24
C PHE A 225 19.53 -0.33 1.05
N SER A 226 19.89 -0.70 2.28
CA SER A 226 20.67 0.17 3.16
C SER A 226 22.04 0.46 2.54
N ARG A 227 22.46 1.72 2.67
CA ARG A 227 23.81 2.17 2.32
C ARG A 227 24.80 2.03 3.48
N THR A 228 24.30 1.72 4.68
CA THR A 228 25.08 1.71 5.93
C THR A 228 25.19 0.32 6.54
N GLU A 229 24.21 -0.55 6.31
CA GLU A 229 24.24 -1.93 6.76
C GLU A 229 24.95 -2.83 5.75
N ALA A 230 25.50 -3.95 6.24
CA ALA A 230 26.14 -4.93 5.38
C ALA A 230 25.12 -5.59 4.45
N ALA A 231 25.41 -5.58 3.14
CA ALA A 231 24.54 -6.20 2.16
C ALA A 231 24.43 -7.71 2.39
N ARG A 232 23.19 -8.21 2.32
CA ARG A 232 22.85 -9.63 2.44
C ARG A 232 22.45 -10.18 1.07
N TYR A 233 22.80 -11.43 0.82
CA TYR A 233 22.52 -12.11 -0.43
C TYR A 233 22.08 -13.55 -0.19
N ILE A 234 21.26 -14.08 -1.10
CA ILE A 234 20.94 -15.51 -1.20
C ILE A 234 21.47 -16.07 -2.51
N GLY A 235 21.65 -17.40 -2.58
CA GLY A 235 22.09 -18.07 -3.80
C GLY A 235 23.60 -18.12 -4.02
N PRO A 236 24.03 -18.75 -5.12
CA PRO A 236 25.43 -18.88 -5.49
C PRO A 236 26.01 -17.55 -6.01
N ALA A 237 27.34 -17.42 -6.01
CA ALA A 237 28.01 -16.15 -6.28
C ALA A 237 27.73 -15.55 -7.68
N ASP A 238 27.44 -16.39 -8.67
CA ASP A 238 27.14 -16.03 -10.06
C ASP A 238 25.70 -15.54 -10.27
N THR A 239 24.77 -15.90 -9.39
CA THR A 239 23.34 -15.50 -9.46
C THR A 239 22.81 -15.02 -8.11
N ARG A 240 23.68 -14.42 -7.29
CA ARG A 240 23.34 -13.99 -5.94
C ARG A 240 22.25 -12.93 -5.98
N VAL A 241 21.19 -13.10 -5.21
CA VAL A 241 20.05 -12.18 -5.18
C VAL A 241 20.16 -11.33 -3.92
N ARG A 242 20.11 -9.99 -4.07
CA ARG A 242 20.20 -9.08 -2.93
C ARG A 242 18.96 -9.18 -2.05
N VAL A 243 19.17 -9.27 -0.75
CA VAL A 243 18.11 -9.24 0.25
C VAL A 243 17.83 -7.78 0.65
N PRO A 244 16.59 -7.29 0.53
CA PRO A 244 16.21 -5.94 0.96
C PRO A 244 16.33 -5.74 2.47
N ASP A 245 16.43 -4.49 2.91
CA ASP A 245 16.43 -4.12 4.35
C ASP A 245 15.07 -3.55 4.80
N ALA A 246 14.30 -3.02 3.85
CA ALA A 246 12.90 -2.64 4.02
C ALA A 246 12.19 -2.71 2.66
N PHE A 247 10.88 -2.48 2.68
CA PHE A 247 10.05 -2.34 1.50
C PHE A 247 9.28 -1.04 1.58
N TRP A 248 9.05 -0.40 0.44
CA TRP A 248 8.21 0.78 0.34
C TRP A 248 7.04 0.50 -0.60
N MET A 249 5.95 1.22 -0.39
CA MET A 249 4.77 1.18 -1.24
C MET A 249 4.11 2.55 -1.24
N VAL A 250 3.94 3.14 -2.41
CA VAL A 250 3.17 4.35 -2.64
C VAL A 250 1.86 3.95 -3.32
N LEU A 251 0.75 4.28 -2.68
CA LEU A 251 -0.59 4.15 -3.22
C LEU A 251 -1.07 5.51 -3.69
N MET A 252 -1.78 5.54 -4.81
CA MET A 252 -2.40 6.75 -5.30
C MET A 252 -3.80 6.45 -5.81
N THR A 253 -4.74 7.37 -5.59
CA THR A 253 -6.10 7.28 -6.11
C THR A 253 -6.63 8.67 -6.45
N ARG A 254 -7.77 8.72 -7.16
CA ARG A 254 -8.41 9.95 -7.58
C ARG A 254 -9.72 10.17 -6.85
N THR A 255 -9.96 11.40 -6.43
CA THR A 255 -11.27 11.79 -5.90
C THR A 255 -12.27 11.98 -7.04
N PRO A 256 -13.59 11.97 -6.76
CA PRO A 256 -14.62 12.26 -7.76
C PRO A 256 -14.44 13.63 -8.45
N GLU A 257 -13.84 14.60 -7.77
CA GLU A 257 -13.53 15.94 -8.27
C GLU A 257 -12.27 15.96 -9.15
N GLY A 258 -11.62 14.81 -9.34
CA GLY A 258 -10.44 14.65 -10.19
C GLY A 258 -9.11 15.02 -9.53
N ARG A 259 -9.10 15.31 -8.22
CA ARG A 259 -7.88 15.50 -7.40
C ARG A 259 -7.20 14.17 -7.15
N ILE A 260 -5.90 14.18 -6.87
CA ILE A 260 -5.17 12.99 -6.43
C ILE A 260 -4.92 13.01 -4.93
N ARG A 261 -4.90 11.83 -4.32
CA ARG A 261 -4.38 11.63 -2.96
C ARG A 261 -3.42 10.44 -2.99
N SER A 262 -2.44 10.45 -2.11
CA SER A 262 -1.47 9.37 -1.99
C SER A 262 -1.18 9.01 -0.54
N VAL A 263 -0.75 7.77 -0.33
CA VAL A 263 -0.21 7.30 0.94
C VAL A 263 1.05 6.48 0.66
N ALA A 264 2.12 6.74 1.41
CA ALA A 264 3.37 6.02 1.28
C ALA A 264 3.69 5.27 2.57
N PHE A 265 4.04 3.99 2.44
CA PHE A 265 4.45 3.11 3.52
C PHE A 265 5.92 2.75 3.40
N LEU A 266 6.61 2.67 4.54
CA LEU A 266 7.94 2.09 4.67
C LEU A 266 7.88 0.96 5.72
N ILE A 267 7.95 -0.28 5.25
CA ILE A 267 7.80 -1.49 6.05
C ILE A 267 9.18 -2.11 6.28
N PRO A 268 9.68 -2.23 7.53
CA PRO A 268 10.98 -2.84 7.79
C PRO A 268 10.95 -4.34 7.43
N HIS A 269 12.06 -4.86 6.89
CA HIS A 269 12.16 -6.27 6.53
C HIS A 269 12.41 -7.14 7.77
N ARG A 270 11.34 -7.39 8.53
CA ARG A 270 11.35 -8.15 9.80
C ARG A 270 10.17 -9.11 9.86
N GLU A 271 10.23 -10.09 10.75
CA GLU A 271 9.14 -11.05 10.99
C GLU A 271 7.94 -10.34 11.65
N ILE A 272 7.02 -9.82 10.83
CA ILE A 272 5.83 -9.06 11.29
C ILE A 272 4.56 -9.71 10.74
N TRP A 273 3.93 -10.57 11.55
CA TRP A 273 2.74 -11.32 11.13
C TRP A 273 1.49 -10.44 10.98
N ARG A 274 1.25 -9.53 11.93
CA ARG A 274 0.11 -8.61 11.96
C ARG A 274 0.48 -7.32 12.68
N ASP A 275 -0.04 -6.21 12.18
CA ASP A 275 -0.08 -4.94 12.87
C ASP A 275 -1.40 -4.25 12.48
N LEU A 276 -2.14 -3.74 13.46
CA LEU A 276 -3.42 -3.08 13.21
C LEU A 276 -3.24 -1.60 12.90
N ASP A 277 -2.12 -1.01 13.32
CA ASP A 277 -1.86 0.41 13.15
C ASP A 277 -0.88 0.60 11.99
N LEU A 278 -1.42 0.64 10.77
CA LEU A 278 -0.63 0.92 9.57
C LEU A 278 -0.07 2.35 9.56
N SER A 279 -0.63 3.26 10.35
CA SER A 279 -0.21 4.66 10.37
C SER A 279 1.23 4.83 10.88
N ARG A 280 1.76 3.87 11.64
CA ARG A 280 3.16 3.88 12.10
C ARG A 280 4.19 3.66 10.99
N TYR A 281 3.77 3.13 9.85
CA TYR A 281 4.63 2.89 8.69
C TYR A 281 4.56 4.03 7.68
N LEU A 282 3.76 5.07 7.94
CA LEU A 282 3.61 6.20 7.04
C LEU A 282 4.91 7.00 6.96
N VAL A 283 5.30 7.28 5.72
CA VAL A 283 6.42 8.16 5.39
C VAL A 283 5.98 9.12 4.29
N SER A 284 6.79 10.14 4.03
CA SER A 284 6.62 11.01 2.86
C SER A 284 7.14 10.29 1.61
N ILE A 285 6.70 10.72 0.42
CA ILE A 285 7.24 10.18 -0.83
C ILE A 285 8.71 10.62 -0.97
N ASP A 286 9.07 11.84 -0.56
CA ASP A 286 10.47 12.31 -0.49
C ASP A 286 11.37 11.33 0.28
N GLU A 287 10.87 10.74 1.38
CA GLU A 287 11.64 9.77 2.17
C GLU A 287 11.81 8.45 1.41
N VAL A 288 10.77 8.01 0.68
CA VAL A 288 10.85 6.84 -0.20
C VAL A 288 11.88 7.07 -1.31
N GLU A 289 11.85 8.21 -1.98
CA GLU A 289 12.81 8.60 -3.02
C GLU A 289 14.24 8.66 -2.47
N ARG A 290 14.43 9.28 -1.30
CA ARG A 290 15.73 9.38 -0.64
C ARG A 290 16.32 8.00 -0.33
N LEU A 291 15.50 7.05 0.12
CA LEU A 291 15.92 5.69 0.48
C LEU A 291 16.12 4.78 -0.73
N SER A 292 15.25 4.88 -1.73
CA SER A 292 15.27 4.02 -2.93
C SER A 292 16.23 4.51 -4.01
N GLY A 293 16.50 5.82 -4.04
CA GLY A 293 17.23 6.52 -5.11
C GLY A 293 16.40 6.70 -6.39
N LEU A 294 15.07 6.67 -6.29
CA LEU A 294 14.13 6.85 -7.39
C LEU A 294 13.59 8.28 -7.41
N ASP A 295 13.20 8.76 -8.59
CA ASP A 295 12.32 9.91 -8.80
C ASP A 295 10.95 9.32 -9.17
N LEU A 296 9.99 9.41 -8.25
CA LEU A 296 8.65 8.87 -8.41
C LEU A 296 7.77 9.94 -9.08
N PHE A 297 6.85 9.50 -9.93
CA PHE A 297 5.91 10.39 -10.63
C PHE A 297 6.59 11.57 -11.38
N PRO A 298 7.64 11.31 -12.19
CA PRO A 298 8.48 12.35 -12.78
C PRO A 298 7.76 13.24 -13.81
N LEU A 299 6.58 12.85 -14.28
CA LEU A 299 5.78 13.66 -15.20
C LEU A 299 4.93 14.74 -14.48
N LEU A 300 4.86 14.72 -13.15
CA LEU A 300 4.26 15.81 -12.37
C LEU A 300 5.17 17.04 -12.39
N SER A 301 4.56 18.24 -12.33
CA SER A 301 5.35 19.46 -12.16
C SER A 301 5.98 19.49 -10.76
N LYS A 302 7.11 20.20 -10.60
CA LYS A 302 7.79 20.29 -9.31
C LYS A 302 6.93 20.93 -8.21
N GLU A 303 5.98 21.78 -8.59
CA GLU A 303 4.98 22.33 -7.65
C GLU A 303 4.00 21.25 -7.16
N VAL A 304 3.52 20.38 -8.04
CA VAL A 304 2.60 19.29 -7.67
C VAL A 304 3.33 18.22 -6.86
N GLN A 305 4.55 17.86 -7.28
CA GLN A 305 5.44 16.98 -6.52
C GLN A 305 5.68 17.53 -5.10
N GLY A 306 6.08 18.80 -4.96
CA GLY A 306 6.28 19.42 -3.65
C GLY A 306 5.03 19.45 -2.77
N ALA A 307 3.83 19.52 -3.35
CA ALA A 307 2.57 19.44 -2.61
C ALA A 307 2.21 17.99 -2.19
N LEU A 308 2.63 17.00 -2.98
CA LEU A 308 2.31 15.58 -2.78
C LEU A 308 3.34 14.85 -1.89
N GLU A 309 4.63 15.20 -2.03
CA GLU A 309 5.73 14.31 -1.65
C GLU A 309 6.41 14.69 -0.33
N VAL A 310 6.30 15.95 0.09
CA VAL A 310 7.03 16.50 1.24
C VAL A 310 6.53 15.96 2.58
N SER A 311 5.21 15.87 2.74
CA SER A 311 4.60 15.49 4.02
C SER A 311 4.03 14.08 3.96
N PRO A 312 4.24 13.25 4.99
CA PRO A 312 3.53 11.98 5.09
C PRO A 312 2.02 12.22 5.17
N ALA A 313 1.24 11.28 4.66
CA ALA A 313 -0.20 11.26 4.88
C ALA A 313 -0.48 11.25 6.39
N LEU A 314 -1.54 11.95 6.81
CA LEU A 314 -1.89 12.06 8.24
C LEU A 314 -2.51 10.77 8.80
N ARG A 315 -2.93 9.85 7.93
CA ARG A 315 -3.56 8.58 8.26
C ARG A 315 -3.41 7.58 7.11
N ALA A 316 -3.32 6.30 7.44
CA ALA A 316 -3.54 5.23 6.47
C ALA A 316 -5.03 5.19 6.05
N TRP A 317 -5.32 4.70 4.85
CA TRP A 317 -6.68 4.65 4.30
C TRP A 317 -7.58 3.60 4.96
#